data_AF-A0AAQ0VC08-F1
#
_entry.id   AF-A0AAQ0VC08-F1
#
_cell.length_a   1.000
_cell.length_b   1.000
_cell.length_c   1.000
_cell.angle_alpha   90.00
_cell.angle_beta   90.00
_cell.angle_gamma   90.00
#
_symmetry.space_group_name_H-M   'P 1'
#
loop_
_entity.id
_entity.type
_entity.pdbx_description
1 polymer ?
#
loop_
_entity_poly.entity_id
_entity_poly.type
_entity_poly.pdbx_seq_one_letter_code
_entity_poly.pdbx_strand_id
1 'polypeptide(L)' 'MTNQHVKRAIDILGGQAALARACGVTQPAVFRWLNGSRVKADHVMSIVKATNGEVKAYQIRPDLPDTFPHPSSEV' A
#
# COMPACT_ATOMS: atom_id res chain seq x y z
N MET A 1 -12.47 4.26 -9.44
CA MET A 1 -11.09 4.52 -9.91
C MET A 1 -10.16 3.54 -9.21
N THR A 2 -9.21 2.96 -9.95
CA THR A 2 -8.27 1.96 -9.41
C THR A 2 -7.07 2.63 -8.75
N ASN A 3 -6.72 2.23 -7.53
CA ASN A 3 -5.50 2.68 -6.85
C ASN A 3 -4.28 2.00 -7.48
N GLN A 4 -3.50 2.76 -8.27
CA GLN A 4 -2.37 2.22 -9.04
C GLN A 4 -1.23 1.70 -8.16
N HIS A 5 -1.00 2.29 -6.98
CA HIS A 5 0.04 1.84 -6.06
C HIS A 5 -0.33 0.52 -5.39
N VAL A 6 -1.61 0.35 -5.03
CA VAL A 6 -2.13 -0.94 -4.54
C VAL A 6 -2.11 -1.99 -5.66
N LYS A 7 -2.44 -1.62 -6.90
CA LYS A 7 -2.32 -2.50 -8.06
C LYS A 7 -0.88 -2.98 -8.25
N ARG A 8 0.09 -2.06 -8.21
CA ARG A 8 1.52 -2.41 -8.29
C ARG A 8 1.93 -3.37 -7.19
N ALA A 9 1.49 -3.16 -5.95
CA ALA A 9 1.75 -4.09 -4.86
C ALA A 9 1.16 -5.48 -5.12
N ILE A 10 -0.07 -5.55 -5.65
CA ILE A 10 -0.70 -6.81 -6.05
C ILE A 10 0.12 -7.52 -7.13
N ASP A 11 0.60 -6.80 -8.13
CA ASP A 11 1.36 -7.36 -9.24
C ASP A 11 2.72 -7.91 -8.77
N ILE A 12 3.41 -7.21 -7.88
CA ILE A 12 4.69 -7.66 -7.28
C ILE A 12 4.49 -8.97 -6.49
N LEU A 13 3.40 -9.07 -5.73
CA LEU A 13 3.12 -10.26 -4.91
C LEU A 13 2.42 -11.39 -5.68
N GLY A 14 2.03 -11.17 -6.94
CA GLY A 14 1.35 -12.17 -7.77
C GLY A 14 -0.13 -12.36 -7.43
N GLY A 15 -0.79 -11.37 -6.82
CA GLY A 15 -2.26 -11.37 -6.66
C GLY A 15 -2.77 -10.78 -5.33
N GLN A 16 -4.08 -10.50 -5.29
CA GLN A 16 -4.73 -9.89 -4.12
C GLN A 16 -4.65 -10.79 -2.88
N ALA A 17 -4.77 -12.11 -3.04
CA ALA A 17 -4.67 -13.07 -1.94
C ALA A 17 -3.25 -13.16 -1.37
N ALA A 18 -2.22 -13.01 -2.22
CA ALA A 18 -0.83 -12.97 -1.77
C ALA A 18 -0.56 -11.70 -0.95
N LEU A 19 -0.99 -10.54 -1.46
CA LEU A 19 -0.90 -9.28 -0.71
C LEU A 19 -1.67 -9.31 0.61
N ALA A 20 -2.87 -9.91 0.61
CA ALA A 20 -3.68 -10.05 1.82
C ALA A 20 -2.95 -10.86 2.90
N ARG A 21 -2.36 -12.00 2.52
CA ARG A 21 -1.56 -12.84 3.44
C ARG A 21 -0.33 -12.10 3.96
N ALA A 22 0.41 -11.43 3.09
CA ALA A 22 1.60 -10.67 3.47
C ALA A 22 1.29 -9.52 4.43
N CYS A 23 0.11 -8.90 4.29
CA CYS A 23 -0.33 -7.79 5.13
C CYS A 23 -1.15 -8.22 6.36
N GLY A 24 -1.44 -9.52 6.54
CA GLY A 24 -2.26 -10.02 7.65
C GLY A 24 -3.72 -9.55 7.57
N VAL A 25 -4.26 -9.35 6.37
CA VAL A 25 -5.64 -8.89 6.14
C VAL A 25 -6.41 -9.86 5.25
N THR A 26 -7.71 -9.60 5.04
CA THR A 26 -8.55 -10.38 4.14
C THR A 26 -8.40 -9.92 2.68
N GLN A 27 -8.59 -10.83 1.72
CA GLN A 27 -8.59 -10.48 0.29
C GLN A 27 -9.63 -9.40 -0.07
N PRO A 28 -10.86 -9.39 0.51
CA PRO A 28 -11.80 -8.28 0.31
C PRO A 28 -11.30 -6.92 0.82
N ALA A 29 -10.44 -6.88 1.85
CA ALA A 29 -9.79 -5.63 2.27
C ALA A 29 -8.88 -5.10 1.17
N VAL A 30 -8.07 -5.97 0.57
CA VAL A 30 -7.20 -5.62 -0.57
C VAL A 30 -8.03 -5.19 -1.80
N PHE A 31 -9.12 -5.88 -2.10
CA PHE A 31 -10.05 -5.47 -3.16
C PHE A 31 -10.60 -4.07 -2.92
N ARG A 32 -11.01 -3.75 -1.68
CA ARG A 32 -11.46 -2.39 -1.32
C ARG A 32 -10.36 -1.35 -1.53
N TRP A 33 -9.12 -1.64 -1.11
CA TRP A 33 -7.98 -0.76 -1.34
C TRP A 33 -7.71 -0.51 -2.83
N LEU A 34 -7.78 -1.57 -3.65
CA LEU A 34 -7.63 -1.47 -5.09
C LEU A 34 -8.71 -0.58 -5.71
N ASN A 35 -9.93 -0.60 -5.18
CA ASN A 35 -11.07 0.17 -5.67
C ASN A 35 -11.21 1.55 -5.01
N GLY A 36 -10.15 2.05 -4.36
CA GLY A 36 -10.08 3.42 -3.86
C GLY A 36 -10.47 3.61 -2.40
N SER A 37 -10.72 2.54 -1.65
CA SER A 37 -10.83 2.66 -0.19
C SER A 37 -9.47 2.99 0.42
N ARG A 38 -9.46 3.86 1.44
CA ARG A 38 -8.25 4.24 2.14
C ARG A 38 -7.63 3.04 2.88
N VAL A 39 -6.31 2.91 2.78
CA VAL A 39 -5.52 1.97 3.59
C VAL A 39 -5.28 2.57 4.97
N LYS A 40 -5.61 1.86 6.05
CA LYS A 40 -5.27 2.32 7.41
C LYS A 40 -3.75 2.44 7.57
N ALA A 41 -3.28 3.42 8.34
CA ALA A 41 -1.86 3.69 8.53
C ALA A 41 -1.10 2.42 8.98
N ASP A 42 -1.73 1.63 9.85
CA ASP A 42 -1.22 0.37 10.39
C ASP A 42 -0.83 -0.67 9.31
N HIS A 43 -1.47 -0.63 8.13
CA HIS A 43 -1.18 -1.57 7.04
C HIS A 43 -0.20 -1.00 6.00
N VAL A 44 0.10 0.30 6.04
CA VAL A 44 0.96 0.96 5.03
C VAL A 44 2.34 0.32 5.04
N MET A 45 2.96 0.19 6.22
CA MET A 45 4.29 -0.39 6.34
C MET A 45 4.31 -1.89 5.99
N SER A 46 3.20 -2.61 6.17
CA SER A 46 3.10 -4.00 5.72
C SER A 46 3.15 -4.09 4.19
N ILE A 47 2.48 -3.19 3.47
CA ILE A 47 2.55 -3.14 2.00
C ILE A 47 3.97 -2.78 1.53
N VAL A 48 4.62 -1.80 2.17
CA VAL A 48 6.00 -1.39 1.84
C VAL A 48 6.95 -2.58 2.03
N LYS A 49 6.87 -3.27 3.17
CA LYS A 49 7.70 -4.45 3.45
C LYS A 49 7.42 -5.60 2.49
N ALA A 50 6.15 -5.90 2.22
CA ALA A 50 5.73 -6.95 1.32
C ALA A 50 6.25 -6.74 -0.12
N THR A 51 6.35 -5.48 -0.54
CA THR A 51 6.84 -5.09 -1.86
C THR A 51 8.35 -4.80 -1.88
N ASN A 52 9.07 -5.12 -0.81
CA ASN A 52 10.49 -4.82 -0.64
C ASN A 52 10.85 -3.35 -0.92
N GLY A 53 9.94 -2.43 -0.58
CA GLY A 53 10.12 -1.00 -0.76
C GLY A 53 9.89 -0.48 -2.18
N GLU A 54 9.44 -1.29 -3.14
CA GLU A 54 9.02 -0.85 -4.48
C GLU A 54 7.82 0.11 -4.43
N VAL A 55 6.89 -0.15 -3.50
CA VAL A 55 5.79 0.76 -3.20
C VAL A 55 6.13 1.51 -1.91
N LYS A 56 6.12 2.84 -1.97
CA LYS A 56 6.51 3.71 -0.86
C LYS A 56 5.29 4.12 -0.02
N ALA A 57 5.52 4.40 1.25
CA ALA A 57 4.45 4.72 2.20
C ALA A 57 3.67 5.99 1.79
N TYR A 58 4.37 7.05 1.37
CA TYR A 58 3.76 8.31 0.91
C TYR A 58 2.89 8.13 -0.36
N GLN A 59 3.13 7.08 -1.16
CA GLN A 59 2.30 6.77 -2.33
C GLN A 59 0.96 6.15 -1.94
N ILE A 60 0.91 5.45 -0.80
CA ILE A 60 -0.31 4.82 -0.28
C ILE A 60 -1.13 5.80 0.56
N ARG A 61 -0.46 6.65 1.35
CA ARG A 61 -1.07 7.67 2.21
C ARG A 61 -0.43 9.04 2.00
N PRO A 62 -0.63 9.67 0.83
CA PRO A 62 -0.15 11.03 0.58
C PRO A 62 -0.84 12.07 1.48
N ASP A 63 -1.96 11.70 2.11
CA ASP A 63 -2.69 12.51 3.09
C ASP A 63 -2.03 12.59 4.47
N LEU A 64 -0.97 11.83 4.73
CA LEU A 64 -0.22 11.85 6.00
C LEU A 64 1.28 12.18 5.78
N PRO A 65 1.63 13.38 5.31
CA PRO A 65 3.02 13.74 5.03
C PRO A 65 3.91 13.73 6.29
N ASP A 66 3.37 14.06 7.46
CA ASP A 66 4.13 14.05 8.73
C ASP A 66 4.49 12.62 9.18
N THR A 67 3.68 11.63 8.80
CA THR A 67 3.92 10.21 9.12
C THR A 67 4.69 9.49 8.02
N PHE A 68 4.42 9.85 6.77
CA PHE A 68 5.00 9.25 5.57
C PHE A 68 5.57 10.35 4.68
N PRO A 69 6.77 10.87 5.01
CA PRO A 69 7.35 11.99 4.28
C PRO A 69 7.65 11.61 2.82
N HIS A 70 7.49 12.58 1.93
CA HIS A 70 7.93 12.45 0.55
C HIS A 70 9.47 12.59 0.52
N PRO A 71 10.20 11.77 -0.26
CA PRO A 71 11.67 11.86 -0.33
C PRO A 71 12.20 13.22 -0.83
N SER A 72 11.36 14.04 -1.46
CA SER A 72 11.71 15.42 -1.84
C SER A 72 11.60 16.44 -0.70
N SER A 73 11.15 16.02 0.48
CA SER A 73 11.11 16.83 1.70
C SER A 73 12.30 16.57 2.64
N GLU A 74 13.20 15.65 2.30
CA GLU A 74 14.49 15.51 2.99
C GLU A 74 15.46 16.54 2.38
N VAL A 75 15.58 17.67 3.09
CA VAL A 75 16.62 18.69 2.88
C VAL A 75 17.92 18.31 3.56
#